data_AF-A0A6H1ZM13-F1
#
_entry.id   AF-A0A6H1ZM13-F1
#
_cell.length_a   1.000
_cell.length_b   1.000
_cell.length_c   1.000
_cell.angle_alpha   90.00
_cell.angle_beta   90.00
_cell.angle_gamma   90.00
#
_symmetry.space_group_name_H-M   'P 1'
#
loop_
_entity.id
_entity.type
_entity.pdbx_description
1 polymer ?
#
loop_
_entity_poly.entity_id
_entity_poly.type
_entity_poly.pdbx_seq_one_letter_code
_entity_poly.pdbx_strand_id
1 'polypeptide(L)'
;MSTEDYNNVFYDVVRPKTFAVGRLLITGATGTMTVGEIITGTTSGATAILSIYNAAYLDLITIVGAFVSGETVTGTTSTKTATVTKVMVGRKQLALVTVGVDNYSSSITSVGTA
;
A
#
# COMPACT_ATOMS: atom_id res chain seq x y z
N MET A 1 11.74 -28.23 -12.50
CA MET A 1 11.45 -27.08 -11.61
C MET A 1 12.63 -26.94 -10.68
N SER A 2 13.31 -25.80 -10.78
CA SER A 2 14.45 -25.50 -9.91
C SER A 2 13.95 -25.02 -8.55
N THR A 3 14.74 -25.16 -7.50
CA THR A 3 14.42 -24.65 -6.16
C THR A 3 14.15 -23.14 -6.16
N GLU A 4 14.68 -22.40 -7.14
CA GLU A 4 14.36 -20.97 -7.36
C GLU A 4 12.91 -20.72 -7.77
N ASP A 5 12.27 -21.65 -8.49
CA ASP A 5 10.89 -21.48 -8.96
C ASP A 5 9.87 -21.62 -7.81
N TYR A 6 10.17 -22.44 -6.79
CA TYR A 6 9.31 -22.65 -5.63
C TYR A 6 9.30 -21.44 -4.68
N ASN A 7 10.44 -20.75 -4.59
CA ASN A 7 10.59 -19.56 -3.75
C ASN A 7 9.75 -18.39 -4.26
N ASN A 8 9.39 -18.34 -5.54
CA ASN A 8 8.60 -17.23 -6.09
C ASN A 8 7.08 -17.34 -5.83
N VAL A 9 6.58 -18.52 -5.45
CA VAL A 9 5.13 -18.75 -5.23
C VAL A 9 4.78 -18.68 -3.74
N PHE A 10 5.70 -19.08 -2.86
CA PHE A 10 5.51 -19.00 -1.40
C PHE A 10 5.75 -17.60 -0.82
N TYR A 11 6.56 -16.77 -1.48
CA TYR A 11 6.71 -15.36 -1.08
C TYR A 11 5.42 -14.53 -1.29
N ASP A 12 4.47 -14.99 -2.12
CA ASP A 12 3.16 -14.36 -2.33
C ASP A 12 2.10 -14.78 -1.30
N VAL A 13 2.33 -15.89 -0.58
CA VAL A 13 1.40 -16.41 0.45
C VAL A 13 1.83 -16.00 1.87
N VAL A 14 3.14 -15.85 2.12
CA VAL A 14 3.67 -15.61 3.48
C VAL A 14 3.91 -14.12 3.78
N ARG A 15 4.02 -13.27 2.74
CA ARG A 15 3.81 -11.84 2.92
C ARG A 15 2.35 -11.60 2.58
N PRO A 16 1.47 -11.18 3.51
CA PRO A 16 0.22 -10.59 3.06
C PRO A 16 0.64 -9.46 2.11
N LYS A 17 0.30 -9.58 0.81
CA LYS A 17 0.22 -8.44 -0.11
C LYS A 17 -0.75 -7.50 0.56
N THR A 18 -0.23 -6.68 1.46
CA THR A 18 -1.05 -5.82 2.27
C THR A 18 -1.41 -4.71 1.32
N PHE A 19 -2.61 -4.82 0.77
CA PHE A 19 -3.12 -3.86 -0.19
C PHE A 19 -3.09 -2.50 0.46
N ALA A 20 -2.51 -1.52 -0.22
CA ALA A 20 -2.53 -0.15 0.25
C ALA A 20 -3.99 0.26 0.48
N VAL A 21 -4.37 0.49 1.73
CA VAL A 21 -5.73 0.93 2.10
C VAL A 21 -5.87 2.45 2.01
N GLY A 22 -4.75 3.16 1.91
CA GLY A 22 -4.73 4.60 1.64
C GLY A 22 -3.45 5.06 0.95
N ARG A 23 -3.51 6.26 0.38
CA ARG A 23 -2.39 6.98 -0.21
C ARG A 23 -2.35 8.41 0.33
N LEU A 24 -1.16 8.87 0.67
CA LEU A 24 -0.87 10.29 0.91
C LEU A 24 -0.12 10.84 -0.30
N LEU A 25 -0.61 11.93 -0.89
CA LEU A 25 0.24 12.75 -1.75
C LEU A 25 1.10 13.62 -0.85
N ILE A 26 2.39 13.73 -1.17
CA ILE A 26 3.35 14.40 -0.31
C ILE A 26 4.20 15.42 -1.08
N THR A 27 4.79 16.34 -0.34
CA THR A 27 5.83 17.26 -0.81
C THR A 27 6.87 17.49 0.29
N GLY A 28 7.99 18.11 -0.06
CA GLY A 28 9.01 18.53 0.91
C GLY A 28 9.64 17.35 1.68
N ALA A 29 9.76 16.19 1.04
CA ALA A 29 10.38 15.02 1.67
C ALA A 29 11.85 15.31 2.02
N THR A 30 12.24 15.11 3.29
CA THR A 30 13.62 15.34 3.77
C THR A 30 14.56 14.15 3.49
N GLY A 31 14.06 13.12 2.82
CA GLY A 31 14.78 11.92 2.42
C GLY A 31 13.82 10.76 2.16
N THR A 32 14.38 9.61 1.81
CA THR A 32 13.62 8.37 1.60
C THR A 32 13.17 7.77 2.93
N MET A 33 11.87 7.50 3.06
CA MET A 33 11.31 6.71 4.16
C MET A 33 11.47 5.22 3.89
N THR A 34 11.66 4.44 4.96
CA THR A 34 11.88 2.99 4.89
C THR A 34 10.54 2.27 4.75
N VAL A 35 10.36 1.53 3.66
CA VAL A 35 9.18 0.64 3.51
C VAL A 35 9.11 -0.35 4.68
N GLY A 36 7.92 -0.49 5.26
CA GLY A 36 7.63 -1.28 6.45
C GLY A 36 7.68 -0.48 7.76
N GLU A 37 8.11 0.79 7.75
CA GLU A 37 8.14 1.61 8.96
C GLU A 37 6.77 2.21 9.32
N ILE A 38 6.62 2.58 10.60
CA ILE A 38 5.46 3.35 11.07
C ILE A 38 5.68 4.82 10.73
N ILE A 39 4.72 5.42 10.03
CA ILE A 39 4.62 6.86 9.85
C ILE A 39 3.58 7.45 10.81
N THR A 40 3.86 8.63 11.35
CA THR A 40 2.97 9.34 12.28
C THR A 40 2.69 10.75 11.80
N GLY A 41 1.41 11.15 11.73
CA GLY A 41 0.97 12.50 11.47
C GLY A 41 1.13 13.38 12.72
N THR A 42 1.85 14.50 12.59
CA THR A 42 2.17 15.36 13.73
C THR A 42 0.93 16.06 14.31
N THR A 43 -0.02 16.44 13.44
CA THR A 43 -1.23 17.17 13.86
C THR A 43 -2.34 16.22 14.27
N SER A 44 -2.59 15.19 13.47
CA SER A 44 -3.67 14.23 13.69
C SER A 44 -3.34 13.15 14.72
N GLY A 45 -2.06 12.87 14.97
CA GLY A 45 -1.62 11.67 15.70
C GLY A 45 -1.90 10.37 14.95
N ALA A 46 -2.37 10.43 13.69
CA ALA A 46 -2.69 9.25 12.91
C ALA A 46 -1.42 8.45 12.61
N THR A 47 -1.52 7.13 12.64
CA THR A 47 -0.41 6.23 12.34
C THR A 47 -0.75 5.29 11.20
N ALA A 48 0.26 4.88 10.44
CA ALA A 48 0.13 3.85 9.42
C ALA A 48 1.48 3.17 9.16
N ILE A 49 1.45 1.99 8.54
CA ILE A 49 2.65 1.33 8.05
C ILE A 49 2.86 1.74 6.59
N LEU A 50 4.07 2.13 6.24
CA LEU A 50 4.45 2.50 4.88
C LEU A 50 4.64 1.25 4.02
N SER A 51 3.84 1.09 2.97
CA SER A 51 3.97 -0.03 2.02
C SER A 51 4.78 0.34 0.77
N ILE A 52 4.61 1.56 0.25
CA ILE A 52 5.39 2.06 -0.89
C ILE A 52 5.81 3.48 -0.61
N TYR A 53 7.11 3.75 -0.81
CA TYR A 53 7.65 5.10 -0.88
C TYR A 53 7.81 5.53 -2.33
N ASN A 54 7.31 6.72 -2.65
CA ASN A 54 7.64 7.49 -3.83
C ASN A 54 7.84 8.96 -3.42
N ALA A 55 8.71 9.69 -4.09
CA ALA A 55 8.97 11.10 -3.77
C ALA A 55 7.70 11.99 -3.82
N ALA A 56 6.66 11.59 -4.55
CA ALA A 56 5.38 12.29 -4.66
C ALA A 56 4.24 11.68 -3.82
N TYR A 57 4.37 10.43 -3.37
CA TYR A 57 3.30 9.76 -2.63
C TYR A 57 3.78 8.63 -1.73
N LEU A 58 2.99 8.34 -0.70
CA LEU A 58 3.15 7.21 0.20
C LEU A 58 1.92 6.32 0.10
N ASP A 59 2.10 5.03 -0.18
CA ASP A 59 1.02 4.06 -0.03
C ASP A 59 1.09 3.41 1.34
N LEU A 60 -0.06 3.34 2.01
CA LEU A 60 -0.18 3.02 3.42
C LEU A 60 -1.02 1.78 3.66
N ILE A 61 -0.62 1.02 4.67
CA ILE A 61 -1.37 -0.11 5.21
C ILE A 61 -1.62 0.11 6.70
N THR A 62 -2.70 -0.48 7.23
CA THR A 62 -3.03 -0.44 8.67
C THR A 62 -3.11 1.00 9.21
N ILE A 63 -4.00 1.82 8.64
CA ILE A 63 -4.21 3.21 9.09
C ILE A 63 -5.02 3.19 10.39
N VAL A 64 -4.48 3.83 11.44
CA VAL A 64 -5.18 4.11 12.69
C VAL A 64 -5.34 5.62 12.84
N GLY A 65 -6.59 6.08 13.01
CA GLY A 65 -6.93 7.50 12.97
C GLY A 65 -7.11 8.02 11.54
N ALA A 66 -7.03 9.33 11.36
CA ALA A 66 -7.19 9.98 10.06
C ALA A 66 -6.14 11.06 9.86
N PHE A 67 -5.31 10.89 8.82
CA PHE A 67 -4.40 11.94 8.38
C PHE A 67 -5.19 13.14 7.85
N VAL A 68 -4.61 14.33 7.95
CA VAL A 68 -5.17 15.59 7.48
C VAL A 68 -4.25 16.26 6.46
N SER A 69 -4.85 16.95 5.48
CA SER A 69 -4.07 17.73 4.52
C SER A 69 -3.31 18.86 5.22
N GLY A 70 -2.07 19.11 4.77
CA GLY A 70 -1.18 20.12 5.30
C GLY A 70 -0.31 19.67 6.48
N GLU A 71 -0.50 18.47 7.02
CA GLU A 71 0.30 18.01 8.16
C GLU A 71 1.65 17.40 7.76
N THR A 72 2.61 17.46 8.69
CA THR A 72 3.88 16.73 8.57
C THR A 72 3.71 15.29 9.05
N VAL A 73 4.08 14.33 8.21
CA VAL A 73 4.26 12.93 8.60
C VAL A 73 5.74 12.63 8.84
N THR A 74 6.02 11.81 9.86
CA THR A 74 7.39 11.41 10.24
C THR A 74 7.52 9.90 10.27
N GLY A 75 8.53 9.35 9.60
CA GLY A 75 8.90 7.94 9.70
C GLY A 75 9.65 7.64 10.99
N THR A 76 9.22 6.60 11.71
CA THR A 76 9.77 6.26 13.03
C THR A 76 11.21 5.76 12.96
N THR A 77 11.56 4.98 11.94
CA THR A 77 12.89 4.37 11.78
C THR A 77 13.82 5.29 11.01
N SER A 78 13.34 5.89 9.92
CA SER A 78 14.14 6.75 9.05
C SER A 78 14.33 8.16 9.61
N THR A 79 13.45 8.59 10.52
CA THR A 79 13.33 9.98 11.04
C THR A 79 13.06 11.01 9.94
N LYS A 80 12.75 10.56 8.72
CA LYS A 80 12.45 11.45 7.58
C LYS A 80 11.02 11.93 7.67
N THR A 81 10.81 13.09 7.07
CA THR A 81 9.55 13.83 7.13
C THR A 81 9.07 14.19 5.73
N ALA A 82 7.76 14.35 5.57
CA ALA A 82 7.15 14.92 4.38
C ALA A 82 5.84 15.64 4.75
N THR A 83 5.42 16.62 3.95
CA THR A 83 4.15 17.32 4.13
C THR A 83 3.06 16.67 3.29
N VAL A 84 1.92 16.32 3.90
CA VAL A 84 0.75 15.76 3.22
C VAL A 84 0.04 16.86 2.44
N THR A 85 -0.16 16.67 1.14
CA THR A 85 -0.92 17.58 0.29
C THR A 85 -2.32 17.07 -0.02
N LYS A 86 -2.53 15.75 0.07
CA LYS A 86 -3.85 15.13 -0.13
C LYS A 86 -3.91 13.76 0.51
N VAL A 87 -5.06 13.42 1.09
CA VAL A 87 -5.35 12.11 1.69
C VAL A 87 -6.33 11.35 0.79
N MET A 88 -6.00 10.12 0.45
CA MET A 88 -6.84 9.24 -0.39
C MET A 88 -7.01 7.88 0.31
N VAL A 89 -8.09 7.70 1.07
CA VAL A 89 -8.42 6.43 1.74
C VAL A 89 -9.37 5.57 0.89
N GLY A 90 -9.46 4.27 1.17
CA GLY A 90 -10.38 3.36 0.46
C GLY A 90 -9.92 3.02 -0.96
N ARG A 91 -8.63 3.15 -1.24
CA ARG A 91 -8.03 2.82 -2.52
C ARG A 91 -8.09 1.29 -2.67
N LYS A 92 -9.01 0.77 -3.48
CA LYS A 92 -8.94 -0.62 -3.90
C LYS A 92 -7.73 -0.76 -4.82
N GLN A 93 -6.59 -1.17 -4.29
CA GLN A 93 -5.53 -1.65 -5.15
C GLN A 93 -6.10 -2.90 -5.83
N LEU A 94 -6.26 -2.84 -7.16
CA LEU A 94 -6.61 -4.01 -7.95
C LEU A 94 -5.56 -5.06 -7.61
N ALA A 95 -5.95 -6.09 -6.85
CA ALA A 95 -5.11 -7.25 -6.71
C ALA A 95 -4.91 -7.78 -8.12
N LEU A 96 -3.67 -7.82 -8.60
CA LEU A 96 -3.34 -8.78 -9.63
C LEU A 96 -3.57 -10.13 -8.96
N VAL A 97 -4.78 -10.66 -9.11
CA VAL A 97 -5.08 -12.03 -8.73
C VAL A 97 -4.28 -12.86 -9.71
N THR A 98 -3.07 -13.26 -9.31
CA THR A 98 -2.46 -14.45 -9.89
C THR A 98 -3.42 -15.55 -9.51
N VAL A 99 -4.26 -15.96 -10.46
CA VAL A 99 -5.18 -17.08 -10.29
C VAL A 99 -4.29 -18.31 -10.19
N GLY A 100 -3.84 -18.63 -8.98
CA GLY A 100 -3.54 -20.01 -8.64
C GLY A 100 -4.82 -20.78 -8.91
N VAL A 101 -4.72 -21.81 -9.75
CA VAL A 101 -5.82 -22.69 -10.12
C VAL A 101 -6.70 -22.98 -8.91
N ASP A 102 -8.02 -22.87 -9.10
CA ASP A 102 -9.08 -23.23 -8.15
C ASP A 102 -9.80 -22.08 -7.40
N ASN A 103 -9.95 -20.88 -7.99
CA ASN A 103 -11.13 -20.01 -7.74
C ASN A 103 -11.31 -18.86 -8.75
N TYR A 104 -11.30 -19.17 -10.05
CA TYR A 104 -11.88 -18.29 -11.08
C TYR A 104 -13.17 -18.91 -11.58
N SER A 105 -14.26 -18.73 -10.83
CA SER A 105 -15.61 -18.88 -11.36
C SER A 105 -16.19 -17.49 -11.59
N SER A 106 -15.52 -16.72 -12.44
CA SER A 106 -16.15 -15.59 -13.12
C SER A 106 -17.10 -16.21 -14.13
N SER A 107 -18.39 -16.15 -13.85
CA SER A 107 -19.46 -16.49 -14.77
C SER A 107 -19.26 -15.77 -16.12
N ILE A 108 -18.62 -16.44 -17.08
CA ILE A 108 -18.71 -16.06 -18.49
C ILE A 108 -20.14 -16.40 -18.91
N THR A 109 -20.99 -15.39 -18.81
CA THR A 109 -22.24 -15.31 -19.55
C THR A 109 -21.89 -14.68 -20.89
N SER A 110 -21.59 -15.48 -21.91
CA SER A 110 -21.77 -15.02 -23.28
C SER A 110 -23.27 -15.06 -23.57
N VAL A 111 -23.95 -13.96 -23.31
CA VAL A 111 -25.25 -13.69 -23.91
C VAL A 111 -24.99 -13.34 -25.37
N GLY A 112 -25.50 -14.15 -26.29
CA GLY A 112 -25.34 -13.91 -27.72
C GLY A 112 -25.93 -15.02 -28.59
N THR A 113 -27.26 -15.06 -28.62
CA THR A 113 -28.12 -15.79 -29.57
C THR A 113 -27.89 -15.38 -31.03
N ALA A 114 -27.76 -16.36 -31.92
CA ALA A 114 -28.64 -16.59 -33.08
C ALA A 114 -28.35 -17.98 -33.68
#